data_AF-A0A5M3XR61-F1
#
_entry.id   AF-A0A5M3XR61-F1
#
_cell.length_a   1.000
_cell.length_b   1.000
_cell.length_c   1.000
_cell.angle_alpha   90.00
_cell.angle_beta   90.00
_cell.angle_gamma   90.00
#
_symmetry.space_group_name_H-M   'P 1'
#
loop_
_entity.id
_entity.type
_entity.pdbx_description
1 polymer ?
#
loop_
_entity_poly.entity_id
_entity_poly.type
_entity_poly.pdbx_seq_one_letter_code
_entity_poly.pdbx_strand_id
1 'polypeptide(L)'
;MDGTATPGTTFAAAVVPPPGDEPVRLPPPKVSRFSYVYPVKGCRTTYERRRLVLPKTTIWAGRGCAFVAPVDGVVREVNVQNKWKPSTDQGAHREGRYVTVLGEDGVLYLGGHLDTVAPGIRPGVKVKAGRLLGRVGNTGNARSTASNLYFAVSWPAPPQYWWIRRGMVDPWTFLDAWWDGNRTFSPRAAMLAVRERVGTLPACSVLCAGKAQEPKPKPTQKPEEEEPKVIVPLNVEPARSGQ
;
A
#
# COMPACT_ATOMS: atom_id res chain seq x y z
N MET A 1 -33.53 -72.79 62.95
CA MET A 1 -34.12 -71.92 61.92
C MET A 1 -33.09 -70.87 61.61
N ASP A 2 -32.49 -71.02 60.44
CA ASP A 2 -31.25 -70.39 60.00
C ASP A 2 -31.46 -68.92 59.61
N GLY A 3 -30.69 -68.03 60.22
CA GLY A 3 -30.64 -66.61 59.88
C GLY A 3 -29.53 -66.34 58.87
N THR A 4 -29.87 -66.35 57.60
CA THR A 4 -28.97 -66.04 56.48
C THR A 4 -28.59 -64.55 56.51
N ALA A 5 -27.34 -64.23 56.84
CA ALA A 5 -26.79 -62.89 56.70
C ALA A 5 -26.33 -62.65 55.25
N THR A 6 -26.89 -61.62 54.60
CA THR A 6 -26.49 -61.17 53.26
C THR A 6 -25.24 -60.29 53.36
N PRO A 7 -24.19 -60.49 52.54
CA PRO A 7 -23.08 -59.54 52.50
C PRO A 7 -23.47 -58.31 51.68
N GLY A 8 -23.43 -57.14 52.33
CA GLY A 8 -23.62 -55.86 51.66
C GLY A 8 -22.38 -55.50 50.82
N THR A 9 -22.59 -55.24 49.53
CA THR A 9 -21.56 -54.75 48.61
C THR A 9 -21.16 -53.33 49.01
N THR A 10 -19.96 -53.16 49.57
CA THR A 10 -19.33 -51.84 49.73
C THR A 10 -18.73 -51.40 48.40
N PHE A 11 -19.35 -50.43 47.74
CA PHE A 11 -18.75 -49.72 46.62
C PHE A 11 -17.65 -48.80 47.16
N ALA A 12 -16.41 -49.00 46.72
CA ALA A 12 -15.32 -48.07 46.98
C ALA A 12 -15.67 -46.70 46.37
N ALA A 13 -15.61 -45.64 47.18
CA ALA A 13 -15.83 -44.28 46.71
C ALA A 13 -14.80 -43.93 45.62
N ALA A 14 -15.29 -43.46 44.47
CA ALA A 14 -14.42 -43.02 43.38
C ALA A 14 -13.57 -41.83 43.84
N VAL A 15 -12.24 -41.99 43.78
CA VAL A 15 -11.29 -40.91 44.05
C VAL A 15 -11.44 -39.87 42.93
N VAL A 16 -12.02 -38.71 43.26
CA VAL A 16 -12.08 -37.57 42.33
C VAL A 16 -10.70 -36.92 42.30
N PRO A 17 -9.99 -36.90 41.15
CA PRO A 17 -8.72 -36.22 41.06
C PRO A 17 -8.91 -34.71 41.33
N PRO A 18 -7.94 -34.05 41.97
CA PRO A 18 -8.03 -32.62 42.23
C PRO A 18 -8.17 -31.86 40.90
N PRO A 19 -8.88 -30.72 40.89
CA PRO A 19 -8.94 -29.85 39.72
C PRO A 19 -7.52 -29.48 39.30
N GLY A 20 -7.19 -29.67 38.01
CA GLY A 20 -5.89 -29.25 37.49
C GLY A 20 -5.73 -27.73 37.56
N ASP A 21 -4.49 -27.27 37.73
CA ASP A 21 -4.16 -25.85 37.75
C ASP A 21 -4.63 -25.15 36.45
N GLU A 22 -4.97 -23.85 36.55
CA GLU A 22 -5.32 -23.07 35.38
C GLU A 22 -4.18 -23.09 34.34
N PRO A 23 -4.48 -23.29 33.05
CA PRO A 23 -3.45 -23.36 32.02
C PRO A 23 -2.68 -22.04 31.92
N VAL A 24 -1.38 -22.10 32.21
CA VAL A 24 -0.45 -20.96 32.09
C VAL A 24 -0.34 -20.56 30.62
N ARG A 25 -0.92 -19.40 30.27
CA ARG A 25 -0.82 -18.82 28.92
C ARG A 25 0.55 -18.21 28.71
N LEU A 26 1.47 -18.97 28.13
CA LEU A 26 2.77 -18.45 27.72
C LEU A 26 2.60 -17.40 26.62
N PRO A 27 3.31 -16.26 26.69
CA PRO A 27 3.33 -15.31 25.58
C PRO A 27 3.92 -16.01 24.33
N PRO A 28 3.43 -15.68 23.12
CA PRO A 28 3.98 -16.24 21.90
C PRO A 28 5.50 -16.02 21.82
N PRO A 29 6.27 -16.98 21.26
CA PRO A 29 7.71 -16.82 21.12
C PRO A 29 8.03 -15.60 20.26
N LYS A 30 9.03 -14.82 20.66
CA LYS A 30 9.57 -13.74 19.82
C LYS A 30 10.34 -14.35 18.66
N VAL A 31 9.83 -14.20 17.45
CA VAL A 31 10.45 -14.77 16.23
C VAL A 31 11.29 -13.76 15.45
N SER A 32 11.35 -12.51 15.92
CA SER A 32 12.21 -11.45 15.39
C SER A 32 12.61 -10.49 16.52
N ARG A 33 13.74 -9.80 16.30
CA ARG A 33 14.16 -8.65 17.13
C ARG A 33 13.35 -7.37 16.84
N PHE A 34 12.58 -7.34 15.76
CA PHE A 34 11.74 -6.21 15.39
C PHE A 34 10.32 -6.39 15.91
N SER A 35 9.65 -5.26 16.16
CA SER A 35 8.24 -5.23 16.53
C SER A 35 7.40 -4.63 15.40
N TYR A 36 6.26 -5.24 15.14
CA TYR A 36 5.37 -4.94 14.05
C TYR A 36 4.00 -4.47 14.54
N VAL A 37 3.39 -3.59 13.74
CA VAL A 37 2.09 -2.99 14.00
C VAL A 37 1.24 -3.16 12.75
N TYR A 38 -0.01 -3.56 12.92
CA TYR A 38 -0.97 -3.59 11.82
C TYR A 38 -1.11 -2.19 11.19
N PRO A 39 -1.03 -2.06 9.84
CA PRO A 39 -0.79 -0.77 9.18
C PRO A 39 -1.97 0.20 9.24
N VAL A 40 -3.16 -0.22 9.67
CA VAL A 40 -4.32 0.66 9.83
C VAL A 40 -4.72 0.76 11.30
N LYS A 41 -4.92 1.99 11.81
CA LYS A 41 -5.38 2.24 13.18
C LYS A 41 -6.65 3.09 13.23
N GLY A 42 -7.40 2.91 14.31
CA GLY A 42 -8.59 3.70 14.64
C GLY A 42 -9.83 3.33 13.84
N CYS A 43 -9.82 2.20 13.12
CA CYS A 43 -10.92 1.76 12.27
C CYS A 43 -11.04 0.24 12.25
N ARG A 44 -12.26 -0.24 11.98
CA ARG A 44 -12.49 -1.62 11.57
C ARG A 44 -11.96 -1.82 10.15
N THR A 45 -11.34 -2.97 9.92
CA THR A 45 -10.75 -3.29 8.63
C THR A 45 -11.06 -4.73 8.23
N THR A 46 -11.16 -4.94 6.93
CA THR A 46 -11.05 -6.26 6.30
C THR A 46 -10.02 -6.17 5.19
N TYR A 47 -9.49 -7.30 4.71
CA TYR A 47 -8.60 -7.27 3.56
C TYR A 47 -8.77 -8.48 2.65
N GLU A 48 -8.50 -8.24 1.37
CA GLU A 48 -8.54 -9.27 0.34
C GLU A 48 -7.41 -10.28 0.55
N ARG A 49 -7.77 -11.56 0.66
CA ARG A 49 -6.84 -12.69 0.89
C ARG A 49 -6.49 -13.48 -0.38
N ARG A 50 -6.97 -13.02 -1.54
CA ARG A 50 -6.72 -13.68 -2.82
C ARG A 50 -5.80 -12.83 -3.68
N ARG A 51 -4.76 -13.45 -4.25
CA ARG A 51 -3.91 -12.82 -5.26
C ARG A 51 -4.73 -12.58 -6.51
N LEU A 52 -5.08 -11.32 -6.78
CA LEU A 52 -5.74 -10.97 -8.04
C LEU A 52 -4.73 -10.88 -9.17
N VAL A 53 -3.69 -10.06 -9.00
CA VAL A 53 -2.72 -9.75 -10.07
C VAL A 53 -1.31 -9.60 -9.49
N LEU A 54 -1.13 -8.65 -8.58
CA LEU A 54 0.14 -8.38 -7.90
C LEU A 54 0.14 -8.98 -6.49
N PRO A 55 1.31 -9.37 -5.94
CA PRO A 55 1.46 -9.76 -4.55
C PRO A 55 1.39 -8.52 -3.65
N LYS A 56 0.14 -8.07 -3.46
CA LYS A 56 -0.31 -6.95 -2.65
C LYS A 56 -1.63 -7.34 -1.98
N THR A 57 -2.09 -6.55 -1.02
CA THR A 57 -3.48 -6.63 -0.57
C THR A 57 -4.19 -5.27 -0.62
N THR A 58 -5.52 -5.33 -0.71
CA THR A 58 -6.41 -4.21 -0.45
C THR A 58 -6.90 -4.33 0.99
N ILE A 59 -6.56 -3.36 1.84
CA ILE A 59 -7.13 -3.27 3.19
C ILE A 59 -8.30 -2.28 3.13
N TRP A 60 -9.52 -2.80 3.16
CA TRP A 60 -10.74 -2.00 3.21
C TRP A 60 -10.83 -1.31 4.56
N ALA A 61 -10.89 0.01 4.54
CA ALA A 61 -10.97 0.85 5.71
C ALA A 61 -11.74 2.13 5.39
N GLY A 62 -12.38 2.71 6.39
CA GLY A 62 -13.06 4.00 6.23
C GLY A 62 -12.13 5.08 5.67
N ARG A 63 -12.70 6.03 4.92
CA ARG A 63 -11.97 7.23 4.52
C ARG A 63 -11.52 7.97 5.79
N GLY A 64 -10.28 8.45 5.81
CA GLY A 64 -9.71 9.16 6.95
C GLY A 64 -9.02 8.29 8.02
N CYS A 65 -9.15 6.96 7.93
CA CYS A 65 -8.46 6.02 8.84
C CYS A 65 -6.95 6.22 8.80
N ALA A 66 -6.29 6.00 9.93
CA ALA A 66 -4.85 6.23 10.03
C ALA A 66 -4.08 5.11 9.34
N PHE A 67 -3.25 5.46 8.34
CA PHE A 67 -2.17 4.60 7.88
C PHE A 67 -0.93 4.87 8.72
N VAL A 68 -0.37 3.84 9.33
CA VAL A 68 0.77 3.92 10.25
C VAL A 68 1.95 3.06 9.79
N ALA A 69 3.15 3.44 10.20
CA ALA A 69 4.37 2.68 9.92
C ALA A 69 4.26 1.26 10.52
N PRO A 70 4.42 0.18 9.73
CA PRO A 70 4.32 -1.18 10.26
C PRO A 70 5.46 -1.55 11.21
N VAL A 71 6.65 -0.96 10.99
CA VAL A 71 7.87 -1.23 11.75
C VAL A 71 8.69 0.06 11.86
N ASP A 72 9.63 0.10 12.79
CA ASP A 72 10.66 1.14 12.84
C ASP A 72 11.43 1.19 11.51
N GLY A 73 11.77 2.38 11.04
CA GLY A 73 12.42 2.53 9.74
C GLY A 73 12.61 3.96 9.28
N VAL A 74 12.83 4.10 7.97
CA VAL A 74 13.05 5.38 7.30
C VAL A 74 12.08 5.51 6.14
N VAL A 75 11.40 6.64 6.05
CA VAL A 75 10.55 6.98 4.89
C VAL A 75 11.43 7.09 3.65
N ARG A 76 11.12 6.32 2.60
CA ARG A 76 11.98 6.19 1.41
C ARG A 76 11.46 6.99 0.21
N GLU A 77 10.18 6.83 -0.10
CA GLU A 77 9.49 7.55 -1.17
C GLU A 77 8.16 8.10 -0.66
N VAL A 78 7.79 9.29 -1.14
CA VAL A 78 6.50 9.92 -0.83
C VAL A 78 5.98 10.53 -2.11
N ASN A 79 4.73 10.19 -2.45
CA ASN A 79 4.00 10.91 -3.49
C ASN A 79 2.78 11.57 -2.85
N VAL A 80 2.82 12.91 -2.76
CA VAL A 80 1.68 13.71 -2.30
C VAL A 80 0.72 14.07 -3.43
N GLN A 81 1.09 13.78 -4.68
CA GLN A 81 0.35 14.17 -5.87
C GLN A 81 -0.49 13.01 -6.41
N ASN A 82 -1.79 13.23 -6.62
CA ASN A 82 -2.64 12.25 -7.29
C ASN A 82 -2.52 12.39 -8.82
N LYS A 83 -1.38 11.94 -9.39
CA LYS A 83 -1.06 12.11 -10.82
C LYS A 83 -1.76 11.13 -11.75
N TRP A 84 -2.35 10.04 -11.22
CA TRP A 84 -2.93 9.01 -12.07
C TRP A 84 -4.14 9.52 -12.84
N LYS A 85 -4.20 9.15 -14.11
CA LYS A 85 -5.31 9.49 -15.00
C LYS A 85 -5.85 8.21 -15.63
N PRO A 86 -7.18 8.00 -15.62
CA PRO A 86 -7.80 6.82 -16.24
C PRO A 86 -7.47 6.64 -17.72
N SER A 87 -7.30 7.75 -18.45
CA SER A 87 -7.03 7.74 -19.89
C SER A 87 -5.67 7.16 -20.25
N THR A 88 -4.64 7.43 -19.44
CA THR A 88 -3.28 6.92 -19.70
C THR A 88 -2.94 5.68 -18.86
N ASP A 89 -3.60 5.50 -17.73
CA ASP A 89 -3.37 4.39 -16.76
C ASP A 89 -1.88 4.05 -16.51
N GLN A 90 -1.04 5.07 -16.33
CA GLN A 90 0.40 4.87 -16.14
C GLN A 90 0.69 4.11 -14.84
N GLY A 91 1.40 2.99 -14.96
CA GLY A 91 1.64 2.07 -13.84
C GLY A 91 2.33 2.71 -12.64
N ALA A 92 3.31 3.57 -12.87
CA ALA A 92 4.03 4.30 -11.82
C ALA A 92 3.14 5.23 -10.97
N HIS A 93 1.92 5.55 -11.43
CA HIS A 93 1.00 6.45 -10.74
C HIS A 93 -0.20 5.74 -10.10
N ARG A 94 -0.42 4.44 -10.35
CA ARG A 94 -1.65 3.74 -9.95
C ARG A 94 -1.95 3.81 -8.45
N GLU A 95 -0.93 3.86 -7.59
CA GLU A 95 -1.10 3.97 -6.14
C GLU A 95 -1.59 5.35 -5.68
N GLY A 96 -1.71 6.34 -6.57
CA GLY A 96 -2.15 7.68 -6.21
C GLY A 96 -1.18 8.35 -5.25
N ARG A 97 -1.69 8.88 -4.14
CA ARG A 97 -0.83 9.33 -3.05
C ARG A 97 -0.37 8.15 -2.22
N TYR A 98 0.93 8.10 -1.93
CA TYR A 98 1.51 6.98 -1.20
C TYR A 98 2.72 7.40 -0.36
N VAL A 99 3.06 6.55 0.59
CA VAL A 99 4.29 6.61 1.39
C VAL A 99 4.92 5.22 1.37
N THR A 100 6.24 5.15 1.22
CA THR A 100 7.01 3.93 1.47
C THR A 100 7.90 4.08 2.69
N VAL A 101 8.03 3.00 3.47
CA VAL A 101 8.94 2.90 4.61
C VAL A 101 9.90 1.75 4.34
N LEU A 102 11.19 2.04 4.34
CA LEU A 102 12.23 1.03 4.45
C LEU A 102 12.38 0.71 5.93
N GLY A 103 11.89 -0.46 6.34
CA GLY A 103 12.00 -0.93 7.71
C GLY A 103 13.44 -1.22 8.11
N GLU A 104 13.73 -1.15 9.40
CA GLU A 104 15.02 -1.59 9.96
C GLU A 104 15.28 -3.09 9.74
N ASP A 105 14.22 -3.85 9.40
CA ASP A 105 14.28 -5.23 8.95
C ASP A 105 14.76 -5.40 7.50
N GLY A 106 14.96 -4.29 6.77
CA GLY A 106 15.40 -4.28 5.38
C GLY A 106 14.29 -4.53 4.36
N VAL A 107 13.02 -4.52 4.79
CA VAL A 107 11.85 -4.72 3.94
C VAL A 107 11.25 -3.36 3.57
N LEU A 108 10.77 -3.23 2.33
CA LEU A 108 10.08 -2.04 1.88
C LEU A 108 8.56 -2.24 1.97
N TYR A 109 7.91 -1.37 2.72
CA TYR A 109 6.45 -1.33 2.90
C TYR A 109 5.87 -0.14 2.16
N LEU A 110 4.85 -0.36 1.33
CA LEU A 110 4.12 0.70 0.64
C LEU A 110 2.69 0.78 1.15
N GLY A 111 2.25 1.99 1.49
CA GLY A 111 0.84 2.34 1.70
C GLY A 111 0.38 3.38 0.68
N GLY A 112 -0.58 3.01 -0.16
CA GLY A 112 -1.12 3.84 -1.24
C GLY A 112 -2.61 4.16 -1.11
N HIS A 113 -3.14 4.83 -2.13
CA HIS A 113 -4.53 5.33 -2.21
C HIS A 113 -4.89 6.35 -1.11
N LEU A 114 -3.88 7.02 -0.55
CA LEU A 114 -4.09 7.95 0.56
C LEU A 114 -4.86 9.19 0.10
N ASP A 115 -5.70 9.75 0.98
CA ASP A 115 -6.25 11.10 0.77
C ASP A 115 -5.20 12.15 1.11
N THR A 116 -4.50 11.95 2.23
CA THR A 116 -3.47 12.87 2.73
C THR A 116 -2.25 12.10 3.22
N VAL A 117 -1.07 12.70 3.03
CA VAL A 117 0.17 12.30 3.71
C VAL A 117 0.30 13.17 4.95
N ALA A 118 0.70 12.58 6.09
CA ALA A 118 0.77 13.30 7.34
C ALA A 118 1.87 14.39 7.31
N PRO A 119 1.67 15.52 8.00
CA PRO A 119 2.68 16.58 8.09
C PRO A 119 4.03 16.05 8.57
N GLY A 120 5.11 16.53 7.95
CA GLY A 120 6.48 16.13 8.28
C GLY A 120 6.91 14.78 7.71
N ILE A 121 6.03 14.03 7.03
CA ILE A 121 6.42 12.80 6.34
C ILE A 121 7.01 13.13 4.98
N ARG A 122 8.33 12.94 4.86
CA ARG A 122 9.12 13.16 3.63
C ARG A 122 10.28 12.15 3.59
N PRO A 123 10.88 11.89 2.41
CA PRO A 123 12.04 11.01 2.31
C PRO A 123 13.15 11.35 3.31
N GLY A 124 13.73 10.32 3.92
CA GLY A 124 14.79 10.42 4.93
C GLY A 124 14.30 10.54 6.38
N VAL A 125 13.00 10.72 6.62
CA VAL A 125 12.45 10.81 7.99
C VAL A 125 12.46 9.45 8.67
N LYS A 126 13.07 9.38 9.86
CA LYS A 126 12.98 8.20 10.73
C LYS A 126 11.59 8.12 11.35
N VAL A 127 11.02 6.93 11.38
CA VAL A 127 9.70 6.66 11.96
C VAL A 127 9.76 5.46 12.89
N LYS A 128 8.91 5.48 13.90
CA LYS A 128 8.66 4.35 14.80
C LYS A 128 7.42 3.59 14.36
N ALA A 129 7.36 2.29 14.65
CA ALA A 129 6.19 1.47 14.42
C ALA A 129 4.94 2.13 15.04
N GLY A 130 3.86 2.22 14.28
CA GLY A 130 2.64 2.92 14.68
C GLY A 130 2.64 4.44 14.47
N ARG A 131 3.73 5.05 14.00
CA ARG A 131 3.75 6.48 13.61
C ARG A 131 2.77 6.72 12.47
N LEU A 132 1.93 7.76 12.58
CA LEU A 132 1.03 8.21 11.52
C LEU A 132 1.83 8.63 10.28
N LEU A 133 1.49 8.02 9.13
CA LEU A 133 2.09 8.31 7.83
C LEU A 133 1.13 9.05 6.89
N GLY A 134 -0.17 8.81 7.04
CA GLY A 134 -1.20 9.45 6.22
C GLY A 134 -2.59 8.97 6.58
N ARG A 135 -3.57 9.39 5.79
CA ARG A 135 -4.97 8.97 5.96
C ARG A 135 -5.47 8.25 4.72
N VAL A 136 -6.14 7.12 4.96
CA VAL A 136 -6.74 6.27 3.93
C VAL A 136 -7.77 7.06 3.12
N GLY A 137 -7.78 6.83 1.82
CA GLY A 137 -8.66 7.48 0.86
C GLY A 137 -8.97 6.55 -0.30
N ASN A 138 -9.08 7.12 -1.49
CA ASN A 138 -9.24 6.37 -2.73
C ASN A 138 -8.53 7.02 -3.93
N THR A 139 -7.37 7.64 -3.71
CA THR A 139 -6.60 8.25 -4.82
C THR A 139 -5.99 7.19 -5.75
N GLY A 140 -5.51 7.60 -6.93
CA GLY A 140 -4.97 6.67 -7.91
C GLY A 140 -6.06 5.89 -8.62
N ASN A 141 -5.78 4.63 -8.96
CA ASN A 141 -6.73 3.76 -9.64
C ASN A 141 -7.86 3.25 -8.72
N ALA A 142 -7.83 3.57 -7.42
CA ALA A 142 -8.93 3.31 -6.49
C ALA A 142 -10.07 4.35 -6.56
N ARG A 143 -9.99 5.36 -7.44
CA ARG A 143 -10.95 6.49 -7.48
C ARG A 143 -12.44 6.12 -7.53
N SER A 144 -12.75 4.96 -8.10
CA SER A 144 -14.12 4.46 -8.31
C SER A 144 -14.45 3.26 -7.43
N THR A 145 -13.61 2.95 -6.44
CA THR A 145 -13.87 1.91 -5.44
C THR A 145 -14.19 2.55 -4.08
N ALA A 146 -14.65 1.73 -3.13
CA ALA A 146 -14.68 2.13 -1.73
C ALA A 146 -13.26 2.52 -1.25
N SER A 147 -13.18 3.33 -0.19
CA SER A 147 -11.89 3.74 0.38
C SER A 147 -11.13 2.53 0.90
N ASN A 148 -9.83 2.51 0.65
CA ASN A 148 -8.96 1.39 0.99
C ASN A 148 -7.50 1.81 1.03
N LEU A 149 -6.69 1.05 1.76
CA LEU A 149 -5.24 1.14 1.74
C LEU A 149 -4.69 0.09 0.78
N TYR A 150 -3.97 0.53 -0.25
CA TYR A 150 -3.09 -0.37 -1.00
C TYR A 150 -1.90 -0.71 -0.12
N PHE A 151 -1.74 -1.97 0.26
CA PHE A 151 -0.62 -2.40 1.09
C PHE A 151 0.24 -3.43 0.37
N ALA A 152 1.53 -3.12 0.24
CA ALA A 152 2.48 -3.97 -0.48
C ALA A 152 3.81 -4.13 0.28
N VAL A 153 4.41 -5.31 0.10
CA VAL A 153 5.67 -5.71 0.73
C VAL A 153 6.67 -6.10 -0.37
N SER A 154 7.88 -5.55 -0.28
CA SER A 154 8.92 -5.68 -1.30
C SER A 154 10.30 -5.35 -0.72
N TRP A 155 11.25 -4.93 -1.57
CA TRP A 155 12.59 -4.48 -1.20
C TRP A 155 12.90 -3.13 -1.86
N PRO A 156 13.87 -2.36 -1.33
CA PRO A 156 14.28 -1.12 -1.96
C PRO A 156 14.87 -1.38 -3.35
N ALA A 157 14.44 -0.57 -4.32
CA ALA A 157 14.96 -0.56 -5.68
C ALA A 157 15.05 0.89 -6.18
N PRO A 158 15.86 1.17 -7.21
CA PRO A 158 15.89 2.49 -7.83
C PRO A 158 14.50 2.89 -8.38
N PRO A 159 14.10 4.18 -8.36
CA PRO A 159 12.72 4.61 -8.66
C PRO A 159 12.18 4.22 -10.04
N GLN A 160 13.06 4.01 -11.03
CA GLN A 160 12.67 3.55 -12.37
C GLN A 160 12.11 2.12 -12.36
N TYR A 161 12.46 1.30 -11.35
CA TYR A 161 11.91 -0.04 -11.12
C TYR A 161 10.64 0.03 -10.26
N TRP A 162 9.75 0.97 -10.59
CA TRP A 162 8.56 1.29 -9.80
C TRP A 162 7.62 0.09 -9.59
N TRP A 163 7.69 -0.94 -10.43
CA TRP A 163 6.87 -2.15 -10.27
C TRP A 163 7.28 -2.97 -9.04
N ILE A 164 8.54 -2.91 -8.61
CA ILE A 164 9.03 -3.66 -7.44
C ILE A 164 8.36 -3.15 -6.15
N ARG A 165 8.32 -1.82 -5.95
CA ARG A 165 7.68 -1.21 -4.76
C ARG A 165 6.16 -1.46 -4.68
N ARG A 166 5.53 -1.86 -5.79
CA ARG A 166 4.09 -2.20 -5.85
C ARG A 166 3.80 -3.58 -5.26
N GLY A 167 4.82 -4.35 -4.92
CA GLY A 167 4.68 -5.61 -4.20
C GLY A 167 5.35 -6.75 -4.93
N MET A 168 6.10 -7.53 -4.15
CA MET A 168 6.75 -8.77 -4.60
C MET A 168 6.43 -9.94 -3.67
N VAL A 169 5.93 -9.66 -2.46
CA VAL A 169 5.66 -10.63 -1.40
C VAL A 169 4.20 -10.53 -0.97
N ASP A 170 3.52 -11.67 -0.91
CA ASP A 170 2.13 -11.74 -0.45
C ASP A 170 2.06 -11.38 1.05
N PRO A 171 1.26 -10.37 1.47
CA PRO A 171 1.36 -9.79 2.81
C PRO A 171 0.52 -10.51 3.88
N TRP A 172 -0.36 -11.45 3.50
CA TRP A 172 -1.46 -11.93 4.36
C TRP A 172 -1.00 -12.54 5.67
N THR A 173 -0.04 -13.47 5.62
CA THR A 173 0.45 -14.15 6.83
C THR A 173 1.05 -13.17 7.84
N PHE A 174 1.67 -12.09 7.37
CA PHE A 174 2.21 -11.04 8.24
C PHE A 174 1.10 -10.17 8.81
N LEU A 175 0.11 -9.81 7.99
CA LEU A 175 -1.04 -9.04 8.45
C LEU A 175 -1.88 -9.80 9.49
N ASP A 176 -2.12 -11.11 9.28
CA ASP A 176 -2.81 -11.97 10.24
C ASP A 176 -2.00 -11.99 11.57
N ALA A 177 -0.68 -12.23 11.49
CA ALA A 177 0.18 -12.24 12.68
C ALA A 177 0.18 -10.91 13.45
N TRP A 178 0.27 -9.77 12.76
CA TRP A 178 0.31 -8.46 13.41
C TRP A 178 -1.06 -8.05 13.96
N TRP A 179 -2.14 -8.56 13.37
CA TRP A 179 -3.51 -8.36 13.84
C TRP A 179 -3.79 -9.19 15.10
N ASP A 180 -3.42 -10.48 15.09
CA ASP A 180 -3.67 -11.45 16.17
C ASP A 180 -2.73 -11.30 17.37
N GLY A 181 -1.83 -10.31 17.34
CA GLY A 181 -0.94 -9.98 18.45
C GLY A 181 0.44 -10.62 18.39
N ASN A 182 0.75 -11.44 17.38
CA ASN A 182 2.11 -11.88 17.07
C ASN A 182 2.89 -10.77 16.36
N ARG A 183 3.21 -9.72 17.13
CA ARG A 183 3.90 -8.51 16.68
C ARG A 183 5.39 -8.71 16.41
N THR A 184 5.89 -9.94 16.28
CA THR A 184 7.30 -10.20 15.99
C THR A 184 7.51 -10.97 14.69
N PHE A 185 6.44 -11.32 13.96
CA PHE A 185 6.58 -12.07 12.72
C PHE A 185 7.05 -11.18 11.55
N SER A 186 8.24 -11.48 11.01
CA SER A 186 8.91 -10.64 10.02
C SER A 186 8.73 -11.16 8.58
N PRO A 187 8.48 -10.27 7.60
CA PRO A 187 8.44 -10.63 6.17
C PRO A 187 9.82 -10.78 5.52
N ARG A 188 10.90 -10.50 6.24
CA ARG A 188 12.26 -10.49 5.68
C ARG A 188 12.64 -11.81 5.02
N ALA A 189 12.37 -12.94 5.66
CA ALA A 189 12.73 -14.25 5.12
C ALA A 189 11.99 -14.53 3.80
N ALA A 190 10.67 -14.30 3.76
CA ALA A 190 9.86 -14.46 2.55
C ALA A 190 10.31 -13.50 1.42
N MET A 191 10.63 -12.25 1.77
CA MET A 191 11.17 -11.27 0.83
C MET A 191 12.50 -11.73 0.23
N LEU A 192 13.44 -12.20 1.05
CA LEU A 192 14.73 -12.68 0.58
C LEU A 192 14.58 -13.91 -0.34
N ALA A 193 13.72 -14.85 0.01
CA ALA A 193 13.46 -16.04 -0.82
C ALA A 193 12.88 -15.67 -2.20
N VAL A 194 11.93 -14.71 -2.24
CA VAL A 194 11.41 -14.22 -3.53
C VAL A 194 12.52 -13.53 -4.33
N ARG A 195 13.31 -12.66 -3.68
CA ARG A 195 14.39 -11.89 -4.32
C ARG A 195 15.51 -12.79 -4.86
N GLU A 196 15.83 -13.87 -4.16
CA GLU A 196 16.78 -14.88 -4.64
C GLU A 196 16.28 -15.56 -5.93
N ARG A 197 14.99 -15.93 -5.96
CA ARG A 197 14.38 -16.59 -7.11
C ARG A 197 14.27 -15.70 -8.35
N VAL A 198 13.97 -14.41 -8.19
CA VAL A 198 13.65 -13.50 -9.31
C VAL A 198 14.74 -12.46 -9.61
N GLY A 199 15.78 -12.40 -8.78
CA GLY A 199 16.81 -11.37 -8.83
C GLY A 199 16.42 -10.08 -8.09
N THR A 200 17.40 -9.18 -7.95
CA THR A 200 17.24 -7.90 -7.24
C THR A 200 16.48 -6.85 -8.04
N LEU A 201 16.61 -6.89 -9.37
CA LEU A 201 15.98 -5.96 -10.32
C LEU A 201 15.28 -6.74 -11.45
N PRO A 202 14.26 -7.55 -11.13
CA PRO A 202 13.53 -8.29 -12.16
C PRO A 202 12.90 -7.34 -13.17
N ALA A 203 12.83 -7.78 -14.43
CA ALA A 203 12.06 -7.08 -15.45
C ALA A 203 10.58 -6.97 -15.04
N CYS A 204 9.92 -5.91 -15.51
CA CYS A 204 8.48 -5.77 -15.29
C CYS A 204 7.73 -6.80 -16.12
N SER A 205 6.94 -7.68 -15.48
CA SER A 205 6.13 -8.69 -16.15
C SER A 205 4.62 -8.47 -16.07
N VAL A 206 4.14 -7.70 -15.09
CA VAL A 206 2.71 -7.55 -14.81
C VAL A 206 2.33 -6.08 -14.66
N LEU A 207 1.31 -5.66 -15.42
CA LEU A 207 0.76 -4.29 -15.41
C LEU A 207 1.83 -3.20 -15.68
N CYS A 208 2.72 -3.45 -16.61
CA CYS A 208 3.89 -2.60 -16.91
C CYS A 208 3.57 -1.41 -17.80
N ALA A 209 2.64 -1.59 -18.74
CA ALA A 209 2.22 -0.55 -19.67
C ALA A 209 1.02 0.26 -19.12
N GLY A 210 0.92 1.49 -19.62
CA GLY A 210 -0.31 2.28 -19.58
C GLY A 210 -1.17 2.06 -20.82
N LYS A 211 -2.36 2.65 -20.83
CA LYS A 211 -3.21 2.73 -22.02
C LYS A 211 -2.61 3.73 -23.02
N ALA A 212 -2.76 3.43 -24.31
CA ALA A 212 -2.47 4.41 -25.36
C ALA A 212 -3.33 5.66 -25.13
N GLN A 213 -2.72 6.84 -25.23
CA GLN A 213 -3.44 8.08 -25.06
C GLN A 213 -4.37 8.28 -26.27
N GLU A 214 -5.68 8.34 -26.03
CA GLU A 214 -6.61 8.74 -27.08
C GLU A 214 -6.20 10.12 -27.62
N PRO A 215 -6.19 10.31 -28.95
CA PRO A 215 -5.87 11.61 -29.52
C PRO A 215 -6.85 12.64 -28.96
N LYS A 216 -6.33 13.72 -28.40
CA LYS A 216 -7.18 14.84 -27.99
C LYS A 216 -7.94 15.32 -29.23
N PRO A 217 -9.27 15.55 -29.16
CA PRO A 217 -9.96 16.26 -30.22
C PRO A 217 -9.24 17.60 -30.41
N LYS A 218 -8.74 17.81 -31.63
CA LYS A 218 -8.06 19.06 -32.01
C LYS A 218 -9.08 20.18 -31.81
N PRO A 219 -8.75 21.28 -31.12
CA PRO A 219 -9.64 22.44 -31.08
C PRO A 219 -9.95 22.84 -32.51
N THR A 220 -11.23 22.88 -32.88
CA THR A 220 -11.67 23.42 -34.15
C THR A 220 -11.17 24.86 -34.20
N GLN A 221 -10.20 25.15 -35.07
CA GLN A 221 -9.81 26.52 -35.34
C GLN A 221 -11.07 27.21 -35.89
N LYS A 222 -11.56 28.20 -35.15
CA LYS A 222 -12.55 29.13 -35.69
C LYS A 222 -11.88 29.80 -36.90
N PRO A 223 -12.52 29.87 -38.08
CA PRO A 223 -11.95 30.56 -39.23
C PRO A 223 -11.52 31.96 -38.80
N GLU A 224 -10.26 32.28 -39.04
CA GLU A 224 -9.70 33.60 -38.84
C GLU A 224 -10.42 34.54 -39.82
N GLU A 225 -11.12 35.52 -39.28
CA GLU A 225 -11.84 36.52 -40.05
C GLU A 225 -10.79 37.38 -40.77
N GLU A 226 -10.76 37.28 -42.10
CA GLU A 226 -9.76 37.92 -42.96
C GLU A 226 -9.87 39.45 -42.80
N GLU A 227 -8.89 40.09 -42.16
CA GLU A 227 -8.84 41.55 -42.02
C GLU A 227 -8.79 42.21 -43.42
N PRO A 228 -9.59 43.25 -43.68
CA PRO A 228 -9.62 43.89 -44.98
C PRO A 228 -8.30 44.62 -45.25
N LYS A 229 -7.71 44.34 -46.41
CA LYS A 229 -6.47 44.99 -46.90
C LYS A 229 -6.65 46.50 -46.96
N VAL A 230 -5.88 47.23 -46.13
CA VAL A 230 -5.71 48.68 -46.23
C VAL A 230 -4.87 48.99 -47.47
N ILE A 231 -5.49 49.61 -48.47
CA ILE A 231 -4.80 50.12 -49.65
C ILE A 231 -4.15 51.45 -49.28
N VAL A 232 -2.82 51.50 -49.24
CA VAL A 232 -2.06 52.74 -49.07
C VAL A 232 -1.78 53.34 -50.46
N PRO A 233 -2.19 54.59 -50.75
CA PRO A 233 -1.89 55.21 -52.04
C PRO A 233 -0.41 55.59 -52.14
N LEU A 234 0.20 55.30 -53.30
CA LEU A 234 1.53 55.76 -53.69
C LEU A 234 1.52 57.30 -53.82
N ASN A 235 2.34 58.00 -53.02
CA ASN A 235 2.70 59.38 -53.30
C ASN A 235 3.72 59.41 -54.44
N VAL A 236 3.39 60.12 -55.51
CA VAL A 236 4.29 60.45 -56.62
C VAL A 236 4.90 61.82 -56.34
N GLU A 237 6.22 61.88 -56.11
CA GLU A 237 6.96 63.15 -56.11
C GLU A 237 7.16 63.65 -57.56
N PRO A 238 6.99 64.95 -57.84
CA PRO A 238 7.32 65.50 -59.14
C PRO A 238 8.82 65.80 -59.25
N ALA A 239 9.40 65.41 -60.38
CA ALA A 239 10.73 65.79 -60.81
C ALA A 239 10.88 67.31 -60.89
N ARG A 240 11.89 67.87 -60.22
CA ARG A 240 12.38 69.23 -60.49
C ARG A 240 13.32 69.19 -61.69
N SER A 241 12.94 69.93 -62.74
CA SER A 241 13.84 70.35 -63.81
C SER A 241 14.72 71.53 -63.36
N GLY A 242 15.87 71.69 -64.04
CA GLY A 242 17.00 72.48 -63.58
C GLY A 242 16.93 74.00 -63.73
N GLN A 243 17.94 74.63 -63.13
CA GLN A 243 18.87 75.60 -63.73
C GLN A 243 20.17 75.57 -62.91
#